data_AF-A0A1Z4C4E1-F1
#
_entry.id   AF-A0A1Z4C4E1-F1
#
_cell.length_a   1.000
_cell.length_b   1.000
_cell.length_c   1.000
_cell.angle_alpha   90.00
_cell.angle_beta   90.00
_cell.angle_gamma   90.00
#
_symmetry.space_group_name_H-M   'P 1'
#
loop_
_entity.id
_entity.type
_entity.pdbx_description
1 polymer ?
#
loop_
_entity_poly.entity_id
_entity_poly.type
_entity_poly.pdbx_seq_one_letter_code
_entity_poly.pdbx_strand_id
1 'polypeptide(L)'
;MTNWTEIVANNQVKLLADKSKSAQGILAIFYLFLEFENNGLTGYLMNSSADSLPDLVSLFELSNFTEGLEWLKKVEIQYSGKIHGNRISRINTISELPEFKRGKDPFDTQHNELNLLMPKLETLAISFITKLNLYL
;
A
#
# COMPACT_ATOMS: atom_id res chain seq x y z
N MET A 1 -10.49 0.24 -20.31
CA MET A 1 -9.48 0.34 -19.25
C MET A 1 -8.87 -1.04 -19.07
N THR A 2 -7.54 -1.15 -19.04
CA THR A 2 -6.86 -2.42 -18.77
C THR A 2 -7.07 -2.77 -17.30
N ASN A 3 -7.59 -3.95 -17.01
CA ASN A 3 -7.78 -4.42 -15.65
C ASN A 3 -6.42 -4.84 -15.05
N TRP A 4 -5.60 -3.87 -14.66
CA TRP A 4 -4.20 -4.12 -14.27
C TRP A 4 -4.10 -5.04 -13.04
N THR A 5 -5.10 -5.04 -12.15
CA THR A 5 -5.21 -5.95 -11.01
C THR A 5 -5.33 -7.41 -11.47
N GLU A 6 -6.04 -7.68 -12.56
CA GLU A 6 -6.13 -8.99 -13.19
C GLU A 6 -4.80 -9.42 -13.83
N ILE A 7 -4.07 -8.48 -14.45
CA ILE A 7 -2.71 -8.76 -14.95
C ILE A 7 -1.78 -9.17 -13.80
N VAL A 8 -1.81 -8.44 -12.69
CA VAL A 8 -0.98 -8.75 -11.52
C VAL A 8 -1.38 -10.09 -10.90
N ALA A 9 -2.68 -10.36 -10.77
CA ALA A 9 -3.19 -11.64 -10.25
C ALA A 9 -2.72 -12.82 -11.13
N ASN A 10 -2.84 -12.72 -12.45
CA ASN A 10 -2.39 -13.76 -13.39
C ASN A 10 -0.87 -13.95 -13.41
N ASN A 11 -0.10 -12.94 -12.98
CA ASN A 11 1.36 -12.99 -12.91
C ASN A 11 1.89 -13.14 -11.47
N GLN A 12 1.04 -13.40 -10.47
CA GLN A 12 1.42 -13.31 -9.06
C GLN A 12 2.58 -14.24 -8.69
N VAL A 13 2.56 -15.49 -9.17
CA VAL A 13 3.65 -16.45 -8.91
C VAL A 13 4.99 -15.97 -9.47
N LYS A 14 4.97 -15.40 -10.68
CA LYS A 14 6.16 -14.84 -11.33
C LYS A 14 6.68 -13.62 -10.56
N LEU A 15 5.79 -12.73 -10.15
CA LEU A 15 6.11 -11.54 -9.37
C LEU A 15 6.66 -11.89 -7.98
N LEU A 16 6.11 -12.91 -7.31
CA LEU A 16 6.60 -13.37 -6.01
C LEU A 16 7.99 -14.01 -6.10
N ALA A 17 8.29 -14.68 -7.22
CA ALA A 17 9.62 -15.23 -7.48
C ALA A 17 10.65 -14.14 -7.83
N ASP A 18 10.21 -13.04 -8.44
CA ASP A 18 11.04 -11.89 -8.81
C ASP A 18 11.27 -10.97 -7.59
N LYS A 19 12.45 -11.10 -6.97
CA LYS A 19 12.84 -10.31 -5.80
C LYS A 19 13.26 -8.87 -6.14
N SER A 20 13.05 -8.39 -7.37
CA SER A 20 13.34 -7.00 -7.72
C SER A 20 12.40 -6.05 -6.99
N LYS A 21 12.91 -4.87 -6.60
CA LYS A 21 12.11 -3.82 -5.96
C LYS A 21 10.90 -3.41 -6.80
N SER A 22 11.00 -3.47 -8.13
CA SER A 22 9.88 -3.18 -9.04
C SER A 22 8.76 -4.22 -8.90
N ALA A 23 9.10 -5.52 -8.94
CA ALA A 23 8.10 -6.60 -8.83
C ALA A 23 7.43 -6.63 -7.45
N GLN A 24 8.23 -6.47 -6.38
CA GLN A 24 7.70 -6.39 -5.02
C GLN A 24 6.85 -5.13 -4.83
N GLY A 25 7.26 -3.99 -5.40
CA GLY A 25 6.47 -2.76 -5.39
C GLY A 25 5.12 -2.89 -6.11
N ILE A 26 5.07 -3.57 -7.28
CA ILE A 26 3.79 -3.84 -7.97
C ILE A 26 2.87 -4.67 -7.07
N LEU A 27 3.40 -5.73 -6.45
CA LEU A 27 2.62 -6.56 -5.52
C LEU A 27 2.12 -5.74 -4.32
N ALA A 28 2.95 -4.84 -3.80
CA ALA A 28 2.59 -4.00 -2.68
C ALA A 28 1.48 -2.99 -3.03
N ILE A 29 1.51 -2.38 -4.22
CA ILE A 29 0.39 -1.58 -4.73
C ILE A 29 -0.86 -2.45 -4.89
N PHE A 30 -0.73 -3.65 -5.48
CA PHE A 30 -1.85 -4.56 -5.67
C PHE A 30 -2.52 -4.98 -4.35
N TYR A 31 -1.74 -5.33 -3.33
CA TYR A 31 -2.28 -5.64 -2.00
C TYR A 31 -2.92 -4.43 -1.31
N LEU A 32 -2.33 -3.24 -1.49
CA LEU A 32 -2.93 -2.00 -1.00
C LEU A 32 -4.31 -1.78 -1.63
N PHE A 33 -4.45 -1.89 -2.95
CA PHE A 33 -5.74 -1.73 -3.64
C PHE A 33 -6.78 -2.73 -3.14
N LEU A 34 -6.43 -4.03 -3.16
CA LEU A 34 -7.34 -5.09 -2.73
C LEU A 34 -7.85 -4.87 -1.31
N GLU A 35 -6.95 -4.54 -0.39
CA GLU A 35 -7.31 -4.41 1.02
C GLU A 35 -8.04 -3.10 1.30
N PHE A 36 -7.65 -2.02 0.64
CA PHE A 36 -8.25 -0.71 0.81
C PHE A 36 -9.70 -0.67 0.32
N GLU A 37 -10.01 -1.29 -0.82
CA GLU A 37 -11.39 -1.40 -1.33
C GLU A 37 -12.31 -2.19 -0.38
N ASN A 38 -11.78 -3.22 0.28
CA ASN A 38 -12.58 -4.10 1.14
C ASN A 38 -12.68 -3.59 2.59
N ASN A 39 -11.58 -3.05 3.14
CA ASN A 39 -11.44 -2.79 4.58
C ASN A 39 -10.94 -1.37 4.91
N GLY A 40 -10.75 -0.52 3.91
CA GLY A 40 -10.22 0.83 4.07
C GLY A 40 -8.77 0.86 4.57
N LEU A 41 -8.26 2.08 4.85
CA LEU A 41 -6.88 2.26 5.28
C LEU A 41 -6.58 1.65 6.65
N THR A 42 -7.47 1.83 7.63
CA THR A 42 -7.30 1.22 8.96
C THR A 42 -7.25 -0.30 8.87
N GLY A 43 -8.15 -0.91 8.09
CA GLY A 43 -8.14 -2.35 7.87
C GLY A 43 -6.85 -2.83 7.22
N TYR A 44 -6.39 -2.13 6.18
CA TYR A 44 -5.11 -2.42 5.53
C TYR A 44 -3.94 -2.45 6.49
N LEU A 45 -3.78 -1.40 7.30
CA LEU A 45 -2.65 -1.29 8.23
C LEU A 45 -2.66 -2.38 9.32
N MET A 46 -3.84 -2.89 9.69
CA MET A 46 -4.01 -3.96 10.69
C MET A 46 -3.86 -5.37 10.11
N ASN A 47 -3.88 -5.54 8.79
CA ASN A 47 -3.80 -6.84 8.12
C ASN A 47 -2.35 -7.21 7.71
N SER A 48 -2.15 -8.43 7.23
CA SER A 48 -0.87 -8.90 6.69
C SER A 48 -0.52 -8.21 5.37
N SER A 49 -1.51 -7.67 4.65
CA SER A 49 -1.29 -6.87 3.43
C SER A 49 -0.34 -5.69 3.68
N ALA A 50 -0.36 -5.10 4.89
CA ALA A 50 0.57 -4.04 5.27
C ALA A 50 2.01 -4.51 5.52
N ASP A 51 2.31 -5.81 5.48
CA ASP A 51 3.69 -6.29 5.53
C ASP A 51 4.49 -5.89 4.29
N SER A 52 3.83 -5.52 3.19
CA SER A 52 4.46 -4.98 1.98
C SER A 52 4.68 -3.46 2.00
N LEU A 53 4.44 -2.77 3.12
CA LEU A 53 4.71 -1.34 3.26
C LEU A 53 6.17 -0.93 2.91
N PRO A 54 7.21 -1.69 3.32
CA PRO A 54 8.58 -1.38 2.92
C PRO A 54 8.82 -1.42 1.40
N ASP A 55 8.10 -2.30 0.70
CA ASP A 55 8.18 -2.42 -0.76
C ASP A 55 7.49 -1.23 -1.46
N LEU A 56 6.37 -0.74 -0.90
CA LEU A 56 5.73 0.52 -1.32
C LEU A 56 6.67 1.71 -1.16
N VAL A 57 7.31 1.87 0.00
CA VAL A 57 8.29 2.93 0.26
C VAL A 57 9.40 2.86 -0.79
N SER A 58 10.00 1.68 -0.96
CA SER A 58 11.08 1.45 -1.93
C SER A 58 10.66 1.82 -3.35
N LEU A 59 9.43 1.49 -3.74
CA LEU A 59 8.91 1.83 -5.07
C LEU A 59 8.69 3.33 -5.24
N PHE A 60 8.17 4.02 -4.22
CA PHE A 60 7.96 5.47 -4.27
C PHE A 60 9.28 6.22 -4.36
N GLU A 61 10.31 5.80 -3.62
CA GLU A 61 11.66 6.34 -3.74
C GLU A 61 12.23 6.12 -5.15
N LEU A 62 12.11 4.90 -5.69
CA LEU A 62 12.61 4.57 -7.04
C LEU A 62 11.92 5.36 -8.15
N SER A 63 10.68 5.78 -7.94
CA SER A 63 9.87 6.49 -8.92
C SER A 63 9.81 8.00 -8.69
N ASN A 64 10.49 8.51 -7.67
CA ASN A 64 10.35 9.90 -7.19
C ASN A 64 8.89 10.30 -6.95
N PHE A 65 8.07 9.37 -6.43
CA PHE A 65 6.67 9.61 -6.13
C PHE A 65 6.51 10.33 -4.79
N THR A 66 6.83 11.62 -4.80
CA THR A 66 6.91 12.48 -3.60
C THR A 66 5.60 12.54 -2.82
N GLU A 67 4.47 12.66 -3.52
CA GLU A 67 3.14 12.72 -2.89
C GLU A 67 2.82 11.44 -2.10
N GLY A 68 3.22 10.27 -2.60
CA GLY A 68 3.07 9.00 -1.89
C GLY A 68 3.96 8.89 -0.66
N LEU A 69 5.21 9.39 -0.75
CA LEU A 69 6.12 9.47 0.40
C LEU A 69 5.58 10.42 1.48
N GLU A 70 5.05 11.57 1.08
CA GLU A 70 4.43 12.53 2.00
C GLU A 70 3.21 11.95 2.69
N TRP A 71 2.36 11.24 1.94
CA TRP A 71 1.21 10.53 2.50
C TRP A 71 1.63 9.46 3.51
N LEU A 72 2.61 8.61 3.17
CA LEU A 72 3.14 7.59 4.09
C LEU A 72 3.70 8.22 5.37
N LYS A 73 4.39 9.36 5.26
CA LYS A 73 4.91 10.09 6.43
C LYS A 73 3.78 10.58 7.34
N LYS A 74 2.65 11.03 6.80
CA LYS A 74 1.48 11.40 7.61
C LYS A 74 0.87 10.19 8.32
N VAL A 75 0.76 9.05 7.62
CA VAL A 75 0.33 7.78 8.23
C VAL A 75 1.27 7.40 9.36
N GLU A 76 2.59 7.47 9.13
CA GLU A 76 3.63 7.18 10.12
C GLU A 76 3.53 8.08 11.36
N ILE A 77 3.32 9.39 11.19
CA ILE A 77 3.18 10.34 12.30
C ILE A 77 1.94 10.00 13.14
N GLN A 78 0.79 9.78 12.49
CA GLN A 78 -0.45 9.38 13.17
C GLN A 78 -0.26 8.05 13.92
N TYR A 79 0.66 7.23 13.41
CA TYR A 79 1.00 5.91 13.91
C TYR A 79 2.30 5.89 14.73
N SER A 80 2.68 7.02 15.34
CA SER A 80 3.80 7.17 16.29
C SER A 80 5.16 6.66 15.77
N GLY A 81 5.42 6.74 14.46
CA GLY A 81 6.69 6.30 13.87
C GLY A 81 6.80 4.79 13.63
N LYS A 82 5.74 4.01 13.87
CA LYS A 82 5.82 2.53 13.91
C LYS A 82 5.27 1.82 12.67
N ILE A 83 5.13 2.49 11.54
CA ILE A 83 4.60 1.92 10.27
C ILE A 83 5.31 0.62 9.85
N HIS A 84 6.61 0.53 10.11
CA HIS A 84 7.43 -0.64 9.78
C HIS A 84 7.38 -1.77 10.82
N GLY A 85 6.56 -1.63 11.86
CA GLY A 85 6.37 -2.66 12.87
C GLY A 85 5.69 -3.91 12.27
N ASN A 86 5.91 -5.08 12.89
CA ASN A 86 5.20 -6.29 12.51
C ASN A 86 3.68 -6.15 12.75
N ARG A 87 2.88 -7.04 12.16
CA ARG A 87 1.41 -7.01 12.25
C ARG A 87 0.87 -6.84 13.68
N ILE A 88 1.43 -7.55 14.66
CA ILE A 88 0.99 -7.46 16.07
C ILE A 88 1.27 -6.06 16.62
N SER A 89 2.47 -5.52 16.36
CA SER A 89 2.81 -4.15 16.73
C SER A 89 1.88 -3.12 16.08
N ARG A 90 1.48 -3.36 14.82
CA ARG A 90 0.48 -2.58 14.08
C ARG A 90 -0.86 -2.55 14.76
N ILE A 91 -1.44 -3.71 15.00
CA ILE A 91 -2.73 -3.85 15.66
C ILE A 91 -2.71 -3.16 17.02
N ASN A 92 -1.71 -3.43 17.85
CA ASN A 92 -1.63 -2.87 19.20
C ASN A 92 -1.59 -1.34 19.16
N THR A 93 -0.69 -0.77 18.36
CA THR A 93 -0.51 0.68 18.31
C THR A 93 -1.74 1.38 17.69
N ILE A 94 -2.39 0.80 16.68
CA ILE A 94 -3.63 1.38 16.08
C ILE A 94 -4.78 1.32 17.08
N SER A 95 -4.93 0.19 17.78
CA SER A 95 -5.99 0.00 18.78
C SER A 95 -5.88 0.96 19.97
N GLU A 96 -4.69 1.51 20.20
CA GLU A 96 -4.44 2.48 21.26
C GLU A 96 -4.86 3.91 20.89
N LEU A 97 -5.08 4.20 19.61
CA LEU A 97 -5.43 5.54 19.13
C LEU A 97 -6.78 6.02 19.70
N PRO A 98 -6.89 7.30 20.13
CA PRO A 98 -8.12 7.84 20.71
C PRO A 98 -9.35 7.75 19.79
N GLU A 99 -9.16 7.94 18.49
CA GLU A 99 -10.19 7.81 17.45
C GLU A 99 -10.73 6.36 17.41
N PHE A 100 -9.83 5.38 17.37
CA PHE A 100 -10.19 3.96 17.32
C PHE A 100 -10.97 3.53 18.57
N LYS A 101 -10.53 3.95 19.76
CA LYS A 101 -11.25 3.71 21.03
C LYS A 101 -12.64 4.34 21.09
N ARG A 102 -12.87 5.40 20.31
CA ARG A 102 -14.18 6.07 20.15
C ARG A 102 -15.03 5.44 19.05
N GLY A 103 -14.59 4.32 18.44
CA GLY A 103 -15.27 3.67 17.33
C GLY A 103 -15.22 4.46 16.03
N LYS A 104 -14.24 5.35 15.85
CA LYS A 104 -14.02 6.14 14.64
C LYS A 104 -12.80 5.62 13.88
N ASP A 105 -12.73 5.87 12.57
CA ASP A 105 -11.54 5.59 11.77
C ASP A 105 -10.39 6.54 12.19
N PRO A 106 -9.28 6.03 12.76
CA PRO A 106 -8.14 6.85 13.15
C PRO A 106 -7.37 7.49 12.00
N PHE A 107 -7.61 7.06 10.76
CA PHE A 107 -6.91 7.50 9.56
C PHE A 107 -7.88 8.08 8.52
N ASP A 108 -9.05 8.58 8.90
CA ASP A 108 -10.06 9.12 7.97
C ASP A 108 -9.48 10.19 6.99
N THR A 109 -8.61 11.07 7.48
CA THR A 109 -7.93 12.05 6.60
C THR A 109 -6.98 11.36 5.63
N GLN A 110 -6.10 10.48 6.10
CA GLN A 110 -5.15 9.76 5.25
C GLN A 110 -5.86 8.79 4.29
N HIS A 111 -7.03 8.28 4.66
CA HIS A 111 -7.88 7.46 3.80
C HIS A 111 -8.35 8.29 2.60
N ASN A 112 -8.88 9.49 2.85
CA ASN A 112 -9.33 10.38 1.78
C ASN A 112 -8.18 10.87 0.90
N GLU A 113 -7.02 11.15 1.50
CA GLU A 113 -5.80 11.46 0.73
C GLU A 113 -5.38 10.27 -0.15
N LEU A 114 -5.44 9.05 0.37
CA LEU A 114 -5.10 7.85 -0.38
C LEU A 114 -6.05 7.63 -1.57
N ASN A 115 -7.35 7.86 -1.39
CA ASN A 115 -8.33 7.83 -2.48
C ASN A 115 -7.94 8.73 -3.66
N LEU A 116 -7.39 9.92 -3.38
CA LEU A 116 -6.92 10.84 -4.41
C LEU A 116 -5.62 10.36 -5.08
N LEU A 117 -4.81 9.57 -4.38
CA LEU A 117 -3.57 8.99 -4.89
C LEU A 117 -3.79 7.69 -5.69
N MET A 118 -4.89 6.97 -5.47
CA MET A 118 -5.19 5.69 -6.13
C MET A 118 -4.97 5.72 -7.66
N PRO A 119 -5.52 6.68 -8.43
CA PRO A 119 -5.28 6.72 -9.88
C PRO A 119 -3.80 6.90 -10.28
N LYS A 120 -3.02 7.61 -9.45
CA LYS A 120 -1.57 7.80 -9.68
C LYS A 120 -0.80 6.52 -9.35
N LEU A 121 -1.19 5.80 -8.31
CA LEU A 121 -0.63 4.51 -7.94
C LEU A 121 -0.92 3.44 -9.01
N GLU A 122 -2.14 3.42 -9.55
CA GLU A 122 -2.49 2.57 -10.70
C GLU A 122 -1.61 2.89 -11.91
N THR A 123 -1.48 4.17 -12.26
CA THR A 123 -0.61 4.60 -13.37
C THR A 123 0.84 4.15 -13.16
N LEU A 124 1.33 4.26 -11.92
CA LEU A 124 2.66 3.83 -11.53
C LEU A 124 2.81 2.30 -11.68
N ALA A 125 1.86 1.52 -11.16
CA ALA A 125 1.86 0.07 -11.28
C ALA A 125 1.87 -0.37 -12.75
N ILE A 126 1.00 0.22 -13.58
CA ILE A 126 0.95 -0.05 -15.03
C ILE A 126 2.31 0.24 -15.68
N SER A 127 2.97 1.36 -15.35
CA SER A 127 4.30 1.69 -15.89
C SER A 127 5.35 0.60 -15.60
N PHE A 128 5.35 0.05 -14.38
CA PHE A 128 6.27 -1.04 -14.03
C PHE A 128 5.87 -2.38 -14.64
N ILE A 129 4.58 -2.69 -14.71
CA ILE A 129 4.05 -3.87 -15.44
C ILE A 129 4.52 -3.85 -16.89
N THR A 130 4.47 -2.69 -17.55
CA THR A 130 4.98 -2.52 -18.92
C THR A 130 6.47 -2.82 -19.01
N LYS A 131 7.28 -2.25 -18.12
CA LYS A 131 8.74 -2.45 -18.11
C LYS A 131 9.13 -3.91 -17.89
N LEU A 132 8.34 -4.65 -17.11
CA LEU A 132 8.54 -6.07 -16.84
C LEU A 132 7.92 -7.00 -17.91
N ASN A 133 7.26 -6.45 -18.93
CA ASN A 133 6.58 -7.20 -20.00
C ASN A 133 5.67 -8.30 -19.46
N LEU A 134 4.78 -7.95 -18.52
CA LEU A 134 3.89 -8.92 -17.87
C LEU A 134 2.55 -9.13 -18.60
N TYR A 135 2.39 -8.58 -19.80
CA TYR A 135 1.18 -8.78 -20.61
C TYR A 135 1.10 -10.21 -21.12
N LEU A 136 0.00 -10.88 -20.78
CA LEU A 136 -0.50 -12.11 -21.38
C LEU A 136 -1.86 -11.80 -22.01
#